data_AF-A0A0S9KPC3-F1
#
_entry.id   AF-A0A0S9KPC3-F1
#
_cell.length_a   1.000
_cell.length_b   1.000
_cell.length_c   1.000
_cell.angle_alpha   90.00
_cell.angle_beta   90.00
_cell.angle_gamma   90.00
#
_symmetry.space_group_name_H-M   'P 1'
#
loop_
_entity.id
_entity.type
_entity.pdbx_description
1 polymer ?
#
loop_
_entity_poly.entity_id
_entity_poly.type
_entity_poly.pdbx_seq_one_letter_code
_entity_poly.pdbx_strand_id
1 'polypeptide(L)'
;MYQNMKTTHSTLSELAPVRVLAALLERLEHSAIPVDAAQYQAVVARLDAALRTVKPSDALRDLLAEHPAASELYENAHYEVAGLCRSPLESSVAAEQQARTVIQRAMQIPRESSANGQS
;
A
#
# COMPACT_ATOMS: atom_id res chain seq x y z
N MET A 1 -20.26 32.04 9.61
CA MET A 1 -19.87 30.88 8.80
C MET A 1 -18.87 31.29 7.70
N TYR A 2 -17.62 31.62 8.05
CA TYR A 2 -16.58 32.05 7.07
C TYR A 2 -15.22 31.34 7.28
N GLN A 3 -15.19 30.26 8.08
CA GLN A 3 -13.94 29.58 8.46
C GLN A 3 -13.69 28.24 7.72
N ASN A 4 -14.69 27.69 7.00
CA ASN A 4 -14.53 26.38 6.33
C ASN A 4 -13.95 26.46 4.91
N MET A 5 -14.02 27.61 4.22
CA MET A 5 -13.51 27.75 2.85
C MET A 5 -11.99 27.96 2.79
N LYS A 6 -11.37 28.52 3.83
CA LYS A 6 -9.92 28.73 3.86
C LYS A 6 -9.16 27.41 4.09
N THR A 7 -9.68 26.52 4.91
CA THR A 7 -9.05 25.24 5.26
C THR A 7 -9.07 24.23 4.12
N THR A 8 -10.15 24.16 3.35
CA THR A 8 -10.23 23.26 2.17
C THR A 8 -9.31 23.71 1.05
N HIS A 9 -9.23 25.02 0.79
CA HIS A 9 -8.37 25.54 -0.28
C HIS A 9 -6.87 25.42 0.06
N SER A 10 -6.50 25.59 1.33
CA SER A 10 -5.11 25.45 1.78
C SER A 10 -4.64 23.99 1.73
N THR A 11 -5.48 23.04 2.17
CA THR A 11 -5.16 21.61 2.12
C THR A 11 -5.03 21.07 0.70
N LEU A 12 -5.90 21.50 -0.22
CA LEU A 12 -5.78 21.14 -1.65
C LEU A 12 -4.50 21.70 -2.28
N SER A 13 -4.07 22.90 -1.89
CA SER A 13 -2.83 23.50 -2.36
C SER A 13 -1.60 22.76 -1.85
N GLU A 14 -1.63 22.25 -0.62
CA GLU A 14 -0.55 21.44 -0.04
C GLU A 14 -0.45 20.04 -0.67
N LEU A 15 -1.58 19.49 -1.15
CA LEU A 15 -1.65 18.18 -1.81
C LEU A 15 -1.28 18.21 -3.31
N ALA A 16 -1.26 19.38 -3.94
CA ALA A 16 -0.99 19.49 -5.37
C ALA A 16 0.37 18.87 -5.79
N PRO A 17 1.49 19.11 -5.08
CA PRO A 17 2.77 18.46 -5.40
C PRO A 17 2.71 16.94 -5.26
N VAL A 18 2.03 16.43 -4.22
CA VAL A 18 1.86 14.99 -3.98
C VAL A 18 1.07 14.36 -5.12
N ARG A 19 -0.03 14.99 -5.56
CA ARG A 19 -0.85 14.50 -6.67
C ARG A 19 -0.06 14.37 -7.97
N VAL A 20 0.70 15.40 -8.31
CA VAL A 20 1.50 15.40 -9.55
C VAL A 20 2.59 14.32 -9.50
N LEU A 21 3.26 14.18 -8.36
CA LEU A 21 4.33 13.19 -8.21
C LEU A 21 3.79 11.75 -8.13
N ALA A 22 2.64 11.54 -7.50
CA ALA A 22 1.95 10.25 -7.47
C ALA A 22 1.56 9.81 -8.89
N ALA A 23 0.90 10.68 -9.66
CA ALA A 23 0.54 10.38 -11.05
C ALA A 23 1.78 10.15 -11.94
N LEU A 24 2.88 10.86 -11.68
CA LEU A 24 4.13 10.63 -12.38
C LEU A 24 4.71 9.25 -12.05
N LEU A 25 4.75 8.87 -10.77
CA LEU A 25 5.25 7.57 -10.35
C LEU A 25 4.42 6.43 -10.94
N GLU A 26 3.08 6.52 -10.88
CA GLU A 26 2.19 5.52 -11.50
C GLU A 26 2.50 5.31 -12.97
N ARG A 27 2.74 6.40 -13.71
CA ARG A 27 3.07 6.32 -15.12
C ARG A 27 4.45 5.68 -15.36
N LEU A 28 5.41 5.87 -14.46
CA LEU A 28 6.71 5.21 -14.54
C LEU A 28 6.58 3.71 -14.26
N GLU A 29 5.82 3.34 -13.23
CA GLU A 29 5.56 1.94 -12.86
C GLU A 29 4.84 1.16 -13.96
N HIS A 30 3.93 1.81 -14.68
CA HIS A 30 3.19 1.21 -15.80
C HIS A 30 3.87 1.41 -17.17
N SER A 31 5.09 1.95 -17.21
CA SER A 31 5.79 2.23 -18.46
C SER A 31 6.16 0.94 -19.19
N ALA A 32 5.72 0.78 -20.44
CA ALA A 32 6.11 -0.32 -21.31
C ALA A 32 7.54 -0.17 -21.89
N ILE A 33 8.15 1.02 -21.74
CA ILE A 33 9.53 1.30 -22.13
C ILE A 33 10.42 1.39 -20.89
N PRO A 34 11.71 0.99 -21.00
CA PRO A 34 12.65 1.13 -19.90
C PRO A 34 12.74 2.59 -19.42
N VAL A 35 12.53 2.79 -18.12
CA VAL A 35 12.71 4.08 -17.45
C VAL A 35 14.14 4.16 -16.93
N ASP A 36 14.77 5.33 -17.07
CA ASP A 36 16.08 5.58 -16.48
C ASP A 36 16.03 5.47 -14.95
N ALA A 37 16.97 4.72 -14.37
CA ALA A 37 16.97 4.44 -12.94
C ALA A 37 17.16 5.71 -12.09
N ALA A 38 17.98 6.67 -12.54
CA ALA A 38 18.19 7.91 -11.80
C ALA A 38 16.93 8.79 -11.83
N GLN A 39 16.22 8.82 -12.97
CA GLN A 39 14.93 9.48 -13.07
C GLN A 39 13.90 8.87 -12.11
N TYR A 40 13.80 7.54 -12.07
CA TYR A 40 12.90 6.85 -11.16
C TYR A 40 13.20 7.20 -9.69
N GLN A 41 14.47 7.07 -9.29
CA GLN A 41 14.92 7.40 -7.94
C GLN A 41 14.64 8.86 -7.56
N ALA A 42 14.82 9.80 -8.49
CA ALA A 42 14.53 11.21 -8.25
C ALA A 42 13.04 11.48 -7.99
N VAL A 43 12.14 10.80 -8.72
CA VAL A 43 10.69 10.90 -8.50
C VAL A 43 10.31 10.31 -7.15
N VAL A 44 10.79 9.11 -6.83
CA VAL A 44 10.53 8.46 -5.54
C VAL A 44 11.00 9.32 -4.37
N ALA A 45 12.24 9.81 -4.42
CA ALA A 45 12.80 10.64 -3.34
C ALA A 45 12.00 11.94 -3.13
N ARG A 46 11.57 12.58 -4.22
CA ARG A 46 10.78 13.81 -4.14
C ARG A 46 9.36 13.55 -3.63
N LEU A 47 8.76 12.43 -4.02
CA LEU A 47 7.44 12.03 -3.53
C LEU A 47 7.50 11.68 -2.03
N ASP A 48 8.50 10.90 -1.58
CA ASP A 48 8.70 10.58 -0.16
C ASP A 48 8.85 11.86 0.68
N ALA A 49 9.69 12.80 0.24
CA ALA A 49 9.86 14.08 0.93
C ALA A 49 8.55 14.86 1.03
N ALA A 50 7.75 14.91 -0.04
CA ALA A 50 6.46 15.59 -0.03
C ALA A 50 5.46 14.90 0.92
N LEU A 51 5.38 13.57 0.87
CA LEU A 51 4.49 12.77 1.71
C LEU A 51 4.77 12.94 3.21
N ARG A 52 6.03 13.09 3.63
CA ARG A 52 6.41 13.34 5.03
C ARG A 52 5.97 14.71 5.56
N THR A 53 5.74 15.68 4.68
CA THR A 53 5.36 17.05 5.06
C THR A 53 3.85 17.27 5.13
N VAL A 54 3.09 16.43 4.43
CA VAL A 54 1.63 16.56 4.35
C VAL A 54 0.98 15.95 5.58
N LYS A 55 0.00 16.67 6.13
CA LYS A 55 -0.80 16.17 7.25
C LYS A 55 -1.77 15.08 6.80
N PRO A 56 -1.96 14.01 7.60
CA PRO A 56 -3.02 13.03 7.37
C PRO A 56 -4.39 13.73 7.23
N SER A 57 -5.09 13.44 6.14
CA SER A 57 -6.41 14.01 5.84
C SER A 57 -7.20 13.06 4.94
N ASP A 58 -8.52 13.22 4.90
CA ASP A 58 -9.40 12.41 4.04
C ASP A 58 -9.01 12.57 2.56
N ALA A 59 -8.72 13.80 2.12
CA ALA A 59 -8.27 14.07 0.76
C ALA A 59 -6.92 13.40 0.41
N LEU A 60 -6.01 13.26 1.38
CA LEU A 60 -4.79 12.47 1.19
C LEU A 60 -5.11 10.99 1.05
N ARG A 61 -6.03 10.45 1.86
CA ARG A 61 -6.45 9.04 1.75
C ARG A 61 -7.06 8.73 0.39
N ASP A 62 -7.93 9.61 -0.11
CA ASP A 62 -8.57 9.44 -1.42
C ASP A 62 -7.53 9.47 -2.55
N LEU A 63 -6.58 10.42 -2.49
CA LEU A 63 -5.47 10.49 -3.45
C LEU A 63 -4.64 9.21 -3.44
N LEU A 64 -4.28 8.70 -2.26
CA LEU A 64 -3.49 7.48 -2.16
C LEU A 64 -4.30 6.23 -2.53
N ALA A 65 -5.63 6.26 -2.52
CA ALA A 65 -6.46 5.16 -3.01
C ALA A 65 -6.48 5.11 -4.55
N GLU A 66 -6.34 6.28 -5.20
CA GLU A 66 -6.23 6.40 -6.66
C GLU A 66 -4.84 6.03 -7.21
N HIS A 67 -3.79 6.08 -6.37
CA HIS A 67 -2.38 5.89 -6.79
C HIS A 67 -1.69 4.82 -5.91
N PRO A 68 -1.81 3.52 -6.27
CA PRO A 68 -1.21 2.41 -5.54
C PRO A 68 0.29 2.56 -5.20
N ALA A 69 1.13 2.96 -6.15
CA ALA A 69 2.58 3.11 -5.95
C ALA A 69 2.90 4.22 -4.93
N ALA A 70 2.12 5.30 -4.93
CA ALA A 70 2.25 6.34 -3.91
C ALA A 70 1.74 5.87 -2.53
N SER A 71 0.73 4.99 -2.49
CA SER A 71 0.25 4.37 -1.26
C SER A 71 1.33 3.53 -0.60
N GLU A 72 2.01 2.68 -1.37
CA GLU A 72 3.09 1.83 -0.86
C GLU A 72 4.25 2.65 -0.29
N LEU A 73 4.65 3.71 -0.99
CA LEU A 73 5.69 4.62 -0.49
C LEU A 73 5.26 5.34 0.79
N TYR A 74 4.02 5.82 0.87
CA TYR A 74 3.50 6.47 2.07
C TYR A 74 3.50 5.52 3.27
N GLU A 75 3.11 4.26 3.07
CA GLU A 75 3.13 3.21 4.09
C GLU A 75 4.56 2.91 4.57
N ASN A 76 5.49 2.71 3.64
CA ASN A 76 6.90 2.47 3.96
C ASN A 76 7.54 3.65 4.72
N ALA A 77 7.18 4.89 4.36
CA ALA A 77 7.71 6.09 4.98
C ALA A 77 7.21 6.33 6.41
N HIS A 78 5.99 5.88 6.72
CA HIS A 78 5.31 6.08 8.00
C HIS A 78 5.21 4.80 8.83
N TYR A 79 6.10 3.84 8.57
CA TYR A 79 6.10 2.51 9.18
C TYR A 79 6.11 2.52 10.72
N GLU A 80 6.70 3.55 11.36
CA GLU A 80 6.71 3.71 12.83
C GLU A 80 5.35 4.11 13.43
N VAL A 81 4.44 4.68 12.62
CA VAL A 81 3.13 5.19 13.04
C VAL A 81 1.97 4.40 12.40
N ALA A 82 2.18 3.81 11.24
CA ALA A 82 1.24 2.94 10.52
C ALA A 82 1.56 1.47 10.81
N GLY A 83 1.26 1.01 12.03
CA GLY A 83 1.26 -0.42 12.32
C GLY A 83 0.32 -1.14 11.35
N LEU A 84 0.91 -1.86 10.39
CA LEU A 84 0.31 -2.87 9.51
C LEU A 84 -1.15 -2.61 9.07
N CYS A 85 -1.29 -2.31 7.77
CA CYS A 85 -2.47 -2.50 6.90
C CYS A 85 -3.27 -1.23 6.55
N ARG A 86 -2.95 -0.65 5.37
CA ARG A 86 -3.98 -0.09 4.46
C ARG A 86 -4.41 -1.10 3.37
N SER A 87 -3.78 -2.27 3.32
CA SER A 87 -4.43 -3.48 2.79
C SER A 87 -5.70 -3.73 3.62
N PRO A 88 -6.85 -4.05 2.98
CA PRO A 88 -8.09 -4.17 3.72
C PRO A 88 -7.91 -5.26 4.77
N LEU A 89 -8.01 -4.88 6.05
CA LEU A 89 -7.87 -5.79 7.19
C LEU A 89 -8.70 -7.06 6.98
N GLU A 90 -9.87 -6.94 6.37
CA GLU A 90 -10.74 -8.06 5.99
C GLU A 90 -10.08 -9.05 5.02
N SER A 91 -9.34 -8.58 4.01
CA SER A 91 -8.63 -9.44 3.06
C SER A 91 -7.50 -10.22 3.73
N SER A 92 -6.74 -9.56 4.62
CA SER A 92 -5.68 -10.18 5.40
C SER A 92 -6.24 -11.21 6.39
N VAL A 93 -7.33 -10.87 7.09
CA VAL A 93 -8.03 -11.75 8.03
C VAL A 93 -8.71 -12.93 7.32
N ALA A 94 -9.26 -12.71 6.12
CA ALA A 94 -9.84 -13.78 5.31
C ALA A 94 -8.76 -14.75 4.82
N ALA A 95 -7.63 -14.23 4.33
CA ALA A 95 -6.49 -15.05 3.92
C ALA A 95 -5.93 -15.87 5.09
N GLU A 96 -5.82 -15.28 6.28
CA GLU A 96 -5.38 -15.99 7.49
C GLU A 96 -6.34 -17.14 7.86
N GLN A 97 -7.65 -16.90 7.84
CA GLN A 97 -8.66 -17.92 8.12
C GLN A 97 -8.64 -19.06 7.09
N GLN A 98 -8.48 -18.73 5.81
CA GLN A 98 -8.34 -19.72 4.74
C GLN A 98 -7.09 -20.58 4.93
N ALA A 99 -5.94 -19.96 5.22
CA ALA A 99 -4.69 -20.67 5.47
C ALA A 99 -4.80 -21.62 6.68
N ARG A 100 -5.37 -21.16 7.80
CA ARG A 100 -5.61 -22.01 8.98
C ARG A 100 -6.47 -23.22 8.65
N THR A 101 -7.52 -23.04 7.85
CA THR A 101 -8.42 -24.13 7.45
C THR A 101 -7.69 -25.18 6.62
N VAL A 102 -6.85 -24.77 5.67
CA VAL A 102 -6.07 -25.69 4.83
C VAL A 102 -5.05 -26.47 5.66
N ILE A 103 -4.35 -25.80 6.57
CA ILE A 103 -3.38 -26.44 7.47
C ILE A 103 -4.06 -27.48 8.37
N GLN A 104 -5.21 -27.13 8.98
CA GLN A 104 -5.97 -28.06 9.80
C GLN A 104 -6.42 -29.30 9.03
N ARG A 105 -6.88 -29.15 7.79
CA ARG A 105 -7.22 -30.29 6.93
C ARG A 105 -6.01 -31.16 6.64
N ALA A 106 -4.87 -30.57 6.29
CA ALA A 106 -3.64 -31.32 6.03
C ALA A 106 -3.15 -32.10 7.26
N MET A 107 -3.35 -31.58 8.46
CA MET A 107 -3.04 -32.27 9.71
C MET A 107 -4.00 -33.43 10.04
N GLN A 108 -5.23 -33.37 9.53
CA GLN A 108 -6.25 -34.39 9.74
C GLN A 108 -6.18 -35.53 8.72
N ILE A 109 -5.41 -35.39 7.63
CA ILE A 109 -5.16 -36.49 6.69
C ILE A 109 -4.35 -37.55 7.46
N PRO A 110 -4.93 -38.74 7.74
CA PRO A 110 -4.17 -39.82 8.33
C PRO A 110 -3.04 -40.19 7.37
N ARG A 111 -1.84 -40.39 7.91
CA ARG A 111 -0.72 -40.97 7.13
C ARG A 111 -0.99 -42.45 6.85
N GLU A 112 -1.98 -42.76 6.01
CA GLU A 112 -2.20 -44.12 5.54
C GLU A 112 -1.35 -44.40 4.31
N SER A 113 -0.11 -44.83 4.56
CA SER A 113 0.58 -45.93 3.83
C SER A 113 2.04 -46.03 4.30
N SER A 114 2.25 -46.57 5.50
CA SER A 114 3.48 -47.30 5.85
C SER A 114 3.13 -48.39 6.85
N ALA A 115 2.16 -49.22 6.49
CA ALA A 115 1.81 -50.44 7.20
C ALA A 115 1.17 -51.45 6.22
N ASN A 116 1.99 -52.01 5.31
CA ASN A 116 1.85 -53.37 4.75
C ASN A 116 2.97 -53.60 3.72
N GLY A 117 3.84 -54.61 3.78
CA GLY A 117 3.79 -55.83 4.57
C GLY A 117 5.19 -56.33 4.95
N GLN A 118 5.24 -56.93 6.14
CA GLN A 118 6.23 -57.92 6.52
C GLN A 118 5.70 -59.31 6.13
N SER A 119 6.65 -60.20 5.80
CA SER A 119 6.61 -61.66 5.56
C SER A 119 6.91 -62.04 4.11
#